data_AF-S5YV86-F1
#
_entry.id   AF-S5YV86-F1
#
_cell.length_a   1.000
_cell.length_b   1.000
_cell.length_c   1.000
_cell.angle_alpha   90.00
_cell.angle_beta   90.00
_cell.angle_gamma   90.00
#
_symmetry.space_group_name_H-M   'P 1'
#
loop_
_entity.id
_entity.type
_entity.pdbx_description
1 polymer ?
#
loop_
_entity_poly.entity_id
_entity_poly.type
_entity_poly.pdbx_seq_one_letter_code
_entity_poly.pdbx_strand_id
1 'polypeptide(L)' 'MAKAVFQGEFHYSSRIRNAGWSVYPSPEPQYFPRELIDAAVAAGRATEVLPNANSSASRAGTGRKKAE' A
#
# COMPACT_ATOMS: atom_id res chain seq x y z
N MET A 1 -8.25 -8.80 2.54
CA MET A 1 -7.09 -8.29 3.31
C MET A 1 -6.18 -7.54 2.36
N ALA A 2 -5.60 -6.42 2.79
CA ALA A 2 -4.70 -5.62 1.96
C ALA A 2 -3.24 -6.04 2.22
N LYS A 3 -2.35 -5.71 1.29
CA LYS A 3 -0.91 -5.97 1.41
C LYS A 3 -0.10 -4.74 1.05
N ALA A 4 1.00 -4.53 1.77
CA ALA A 4 1.91 -3.42 1.51
C ALA A 4 3.36 -3.83 1.79
N VAL A 5 4.29 -3.21 1.08
CA VAL A 5 5.72 -3.31 1.36
C VAL A 5 6.08 -2.18 2.32
N PHE A 6 6.61 -2.53 3.49
CA PHE A 6 7.00 -1.56 4.52
C PHE A 6 8.48 -1.23 4.36
N GLN A 7 8.78 0.05 4.19
CA GLN A 7 10.15 0.55 4.00
C GLN A 7 10.80 0.99 5.32
N GLY A 8 10.00 1.13 6.39
CA GLY A 8 10.47 1.46 7.72
C GLY A 8 9.60 0.81 8.79
N GLU A 9 10.09 0.85 10.03
CA GLU A 9 9.31 0.46 11.19
C GLU A 9 8.10 1.39 11.35
N PHE A 10 6.94 0.81 11.62
CA PHE A 10 5.73 1.57 11.89
C PHE A 10 4.89 0.86 12.95
N HIS A 11 4.33 1.65 13.87
CA HIS A 11 3.46 1.14 14.93
C HIS A 11 2.12 1.83 14.80
N TYR A 12 1.06 1.05 14.71
CA TYR A 12 -0.30 1.56 14.62
C TYR A 12 -1.18 0.93 15.68
N SER A 13 -1.85 1.78 16.45
CA SER A 13 -2.81 1.38 17.46
C SER A 13 -4.20 1.86 17.06
N SER A 14 -5.09 0.92 16.74
CA SER A 14 -6.48 1.22 16.42
C SER A 14 -7.30 1.39 17.69
N ARG A 15 -7.91 2.57 17.85
CA ARG A 15 -8.87 2.83 18.92
C ARG A 15 -10.22 2.14 18.69
N ILE A 16 -10.54 1.79 17.44
CA ILE A 16 -11.80 1.16 17.08
C ILE A 16 -11.77 -0.33 17.40
N ARG A 17 -10.63 -0.98 17.12
CA ARG A 17 -10.46 -2.42 17.33
C ARG A 17 -9.76 -2.79 18.63
N ASN A 18 -9.31 -1.78 19.40
CA ASN A 18 -8.49 -1.97 20.58
C ASN A 18 -7.29 -2.93 20.32
N ALA A 19 -6.66 -2.75 19.16
CA ALA A 19 -5.60 -3.61 18.66
C ALA A 19 -4.40 -2.76 18.25
N GLY A 20 -3.20 -3.21 18.64
CA GLY A 20 -1.93 -2.65 18.21
C GLY A 20 -1.23 -3.60 17.25
N TRP A 21 -0.65 -3.04 16.20
CA TRP A 21 0.19 -3.77 15.26
C TRP A 21 1.53 -3.06 15.12
N SER A 22 2.59 -3.85 15.13
CA SER A 22 3.95 -3.42 14.87
C SER A 22 4.39 -4.04 13.56
N VAL A 23 4.85 -3.22 12.63
CA VAL A 23 5.36 -3.67 11.34
C VAL A 23 6.81 -3.28 11.19
N TYR A 24 7.61 -4.21 10.70
CA TYR A 24 9.03 -4.03 10.47
C TYR A 24 9.30 -3.89 8.97
N PRO A 25 10.38 -3.18 8.59
CA PRO A 25 10.74 -3.05 7.19
C PRO A 25 11.09 -4.42 6.62
N SER A 26 10.46 -4.78 5.51
CA SER A 26 10.74 -6.01 4.78
C SER A 26 10.56 -5.75 3.28
N PRO A 27 11.43 -6.29 2.42
CA PRO A 27 11.25 -6.21 0.97
C PRO A 27 10.03 -7.01 0.47
N GLU A 28 9.50 -7.92 1.29
CA GLU A 28 8.33 -8.72 0.94
C GLU A 28 7.02 -8.02 1.31
N PRO A 29 5.96 -8.13 0.48
CA PRO A 29 4.64 -7.60 0.81
C PRO A 29 4.05 -8.30 2.03
N GLN A 30 3.71 -7.54 3.07
CA GLN A 30 3.10 -8.05 4.29
C GLN A 30 1.59 -7.79 4.30
N TYR A 31 0.84 -8.73 4.86
CA TYR A 31 -0.63 -8.64 4.97
C TYR A 31 -1.04 -8.02 6.30
N PHE A 32 -1.73 -6.88 6.23
CA PHE A 32 -2.22 -6.18 7.41
C PHE A 32 -3.63 -5.63 7.16
N PRO A 33 -4.32 -5.20 8.24
CA PRO A 33 -5.57 -4.46 8.11
C PRO A 33 -5.41 -3.21 7.24
N ARG A 34 -6.46 -2.89 6.48
CA ARG A 34 -6.47 -1.74 5.57
C ARG A 34 -6.17 -0.43 6.31
N GLU A 35 -6.71 -0.25 7.51
CA GLU A 35 -6.47 0.91 8.37
C GLU A 35 -4.98 1.14 8.67
N LEU A 36 -4.23 0.06 8.90
CA LEU A 36 -2.80 0.15 9.16
C LEU A 36 -2.04 0.52 7.91
N ILE A 37 -2.38 -0.14 6.79
CA ILE A 37 -1.72 0.11 5.51
C ILE A 37 -1.97 1.55 5.07
N ASP A 38 -3.21 2.03 5.14
CA ASP A 38 -3.54 3.42 4.80
C ASP A 38 -2.78 4.41 5.72
N ALA A 39 -2.70 4.14 7.02
CA ALA A 39 -1.92 4.97 7.95
C ALA A 39 -0.42 4.95 7.65
N ALA A 40 0.15 3.80 7.31
CA ALA A 40 1.56 3.65 6.98
C ALA A 40 1.91 4.27 5.63
N VAL A 41 1.02 4.18 4.64
CA VAL A 41 1.15 4.84 3.33
C VAL A 41 1.05 6.35 3.51
N ALA A 42 0.08 6.85 4.29
CA ALA A 42 -0.05 8.27 4.60
C ALA A 42 1.18 8.83 5.35
N ALA A 43 1.80 8.02 6.20
CA ALA A 43 3.05 8.35 6.88
C ALA A 43 4.30 8.23 5.98
N GLY A 44 4.16 7.78 4.73
CA GLY A 44 5.29 7.54 3.82
C GLY A 44 6.20 6.38 4.23
N ARG A 45 5.70 5.45 5.06
CA ARG A 45 6.45 4.29 5.57
C ARG A 45 6.12 2.99 4.85
N ALA A 46 5.06 2.96 4.05
CA ALA A 46 4.66 1.80 3.28
C ALA A 46 4.24 2.15 1.86
N THR A 47 4.32 1.15 0.98
CA THR A 47 3.78 1.20 -0.39
C THR A 47 2.71 0.11 -0.53
N GLU A 48 1.46 0.51 -0.77
CA GLU A 48 0.38 -0.46 -0.99
C GLU A 48 0.65 -1.29 -2.26
N VAL A 49 0.58 -2.61 -2.14
CA VAL A 49 0.63 -3.52 -3.28
C VAL A 49 -0.80 -3.85 -3.68
N LEU A 50 -1.33 -3.10 -4.64
CA LEU A 50 -2.63 -3.40 -5.22
C LEU A 50 -2.62 -4.85 -5.73
N PRO A 51 -3.70 -5.63 -5.52
CA PRO A 51 -3.83 -6.91 -6.20
C PRO A 51 -3.72 -6.63 -7.70
N ASN A 52 -2.79 -7.31 -8.35
CA ASN A 52 -2.52 -7.11 -9.76
C ASN A 52 -3.84 -7.35 -10.50
N ALA A 53 -4.50 -6.29 -10.96
CA ALA A 53 -5.72 -6.36 -11.75
C ALA A 53 -5.41 -6.82 -13.19
N ASN A 54 -4.42 -7.70 -13.34
CA ASN A 54 -3.99 -8.24 -14.62
C ASN A 54 -4.89 -9.40 -15.05
N SER A 55 -6.19 -9.14 -14.98
CA SER A 55 -7.26 -9.88 -15.65
C SER A 55 -8.43 -8.94 -16.01
N SER A 56 -8.19 -7.65 -16.31
CA SER A 56 -8.99 -6.82 -17.23
C SER A 56 -8.65 -5.32 -17.07
N ALA A 57 -7.50 -4.89 -17.58
CA ALA A 57 -7.28 -3.49 -17.95
C ALA A 57 -6.38 -3.42 -19.18
N SER A 58 -6.70 -4.23 -20.18
CA SER A 58 -6.36 -3.87 -21.55
C SER A 58 -7.18 -2.63 -21.91
N ARG A 59 -6.49 -1.58 -22.38
CA ARG A 59 -7.01 -0.41 -23.15
C ARG A 59 -7.34 0.88 -22.36
N ALA A 60 -6.36 1.78 -22.30
CA ALA A 60 -6.44 3.21 -22.65
C ALA A 60 -5.23 3.94 -22.04
N GLY A 61 -4.41 4.72 -22.75
CA GLY A 61 -4.40 5.14 -24.13
C GLY A 61 -3.11 5.92 -24.39
N THR A 62 -2.54 5.64 -25.55
CA THR A 62 -1.60 6.41 -26.35
C THR A 62 -1.57 7.92 -26.09
N GLY A 63 -0.37 8.42 -25.77
CA GLY A 63 0.30 9.53 -26.47
C GLY A 63 -0.27 10.94 -26.35
N ARG A 64 0.55 11.85 -25.82
CA ARG A 64 0.80 13.16 -26.47
C ARG A 64 2.29 13.50 -26.37
N LYS A 65 3.00 13.40 -27.50
CA LYS A 65 4.22 14.20 -27.73
C LYS A 65 3.80 15.67 -27.64
N LYS A 66 4.54 16.49 -26.90
CA LYS A 66 4.53 17.94 -27.16
C LYS A 66 5.17 18.15 -28.54
N ALA A 67 4.42 18.76 -29.45
CA ALA A 67 4.96 19.38 -30.64
C ALA A 67 4.72 20.89 -30.51
N GLU A 68 5.79 21.59 -30.84
CA GLU A 68 6.00 23.03 -30.99
C GLU A 68 5.13 23.64 -32.09
#